data_AF-A0A7H0H5R7-F1
#
_entry.id   AF-A0A7H0H5R7-F1
#
_cell.length_a   1.000
_cell.length_b   1.000
_cell.length_c   1.000
_cell.angle_alpha   90.00
_cell.angle_beta   90.00
_cell.angle_gamma   90.00
#
_symmetry.space_group_name_H-M   'P 1'
#
loop_
_entity.id
_entity.type
_entity.pdbx_description
1 polymer ?
#
loop_
_entity_poly.entity_id
_entity_poly.type
_entity_poly.pdbx_seq_one_letter_code
_entity_poly.pdbx_strand_id
1 'polypeptide(L)'
;MVKSQPIPDEDAWWNGLMWVDGARMQARRFEDVLNEWLDAEYDTKHRHRNSGDDDIERGWRDETDRNYRPYDSRRPIRVVTVALAMQLAVDLRFLIVACNHVMTALKRIPADARPTMSGQELLHLMRNVSEHWEEAAGPSATKLALANVDHTTITFSGNQAWIGDGRDAIPMSRVHDWLERSREALVAALAGAGHDVPDETESNYAGDDELEWPLDRLRYHWALPHIELEEWDGARFPPGAPNWSARKQIGWLRAQASGATHTN
;
A
#
# COMPACT_ATOMS: atom_id res chain seq x y z
N MET A 1 17.50 -25.27 27.57
CA MET A 1 17.11 -24.08 26.80
C MET A 1 17.80 -22.88 27.43
N VAL A 2 18.81 -22.32 26.76
CA VAL A 2 19.41 -21.04 27.19
C VAL A 2 18.35 -19.97 26.98
N LYS A 3 17.90 -19.30 28.06
CA LYS A 3 17.04 -18.12 27.92
C LYS A 3 17.89 -17.05 27.24
N SER A 4 17.54 -16.69 26.00
CA SER A 4 18.14 -15.55 25.32
C SER A 4 17.97 -14.32 26.21
N GLN A 5 19.05 -13.56 26.43
CA GLN A 5 18.92 -12.28 27.11
C GLN A 5 17.98 -11.38 26.29
N PRO A 6 17.12 -10.60 26.95
CA PRO A 6 16.28 -9.64 26.26
C PRO A 6 17.16 -8.63 25.52
N ILE A 7 16.77 -8.30 24.30
CA ILE A 7 17.42 -7.24 23.50
C ILE A 7 17.40 -5.93 24.31
N PRO A 8 18.52 -5.18 24.38
CA PRO A 8 18.56 -3.85 24.97
C PRO A 8 17.48 -2.93 24.40
N ASP A 9 16.94 -2.03 25.23
CA ASP A 9 15.86 -1.14 24.76
C ASP A 9 16.35 -0.19 23.65
N GLU A 10 17.62 0.25 23.70
CA GLU A 10 18.27 1.07 22.66
C GLU A 10 18.28 0.37 21.29
N ASP A 11 18.63 -0.93 21.24
CA ASP A 11 18.59 -1.73 20.02
C ASP A 11 17.16 -1.88 19.48
N ALA A 12 16.18 -1.97 20.37
CA ALA A 12 14.78 -2.00 19.99
C ALA A 12 14.31 -0.66 19.42
N TRP A 13 14.79 0.47 19.95
CA TRP A 13 14.46 1.81 19.46
C TRP A 13 15.11 2.10 18.11
N TRP A 14 16.38 1.74 17.92
CA TRP A 14 17.05 1.83 16.61
C TRP A 14 16.33 1.01 15.54
N ASN A 15 15.97 -0.24 15.87
CA ASN A 15 15.13 -1.04 14.98
C ASN A 15 13.77 -0.38 14.72
N GLY A 16 13.17 0.22 15.76
CA GLY A 16 11.94 0.99 15.64
C GLY A 16 12.02 2.10 14.59
N LEU A 17 13.10 2.89 14.60
CA LEU A 17 13.30 3.97 13.62
C LEU A 17 13.37 3.44 12.19
N MET A 18 14.16 2.39 11.95
CA MET A 18 14.23 1.75 10.63
C MET A 18 12.84 1.27 10.15
N TRP A 19 12.03 0.74 11.06
CA TRP A 19 10.68 0.30 10.75
C TRP A 19 9.69 1.45 10.55
N VAL A 20 9.91 2.62 11.15
CA VAL A 20 9.13 3.83 10.84
C VAL A 20 9.37 4.26 9.40
N ASP A 21 10.63 4.29 8.95
CA ASP A 21 10.96 4.62 7.56
C ASP A 21 10.41 3.57 6.59
N GLY A 22 10.56 2.29 6.93
CA GLY A 22 9.95 1.19 6.17
C GLY A 22 8.42 1.32 6.08
N ALA A 23 7.75 1.69 7.17
CA ALA A 23 6.30 1.87 7.18
C ALA A 23 5.87 3.09 6.34
N ARG A 24 6.58 4.21 6.42
CA ARG A 24 6.33 5.41 5.58
C ARG A 24 6.48 5.08 4.09
N MET A 25 7.53 4.34 3.72
CA MET A 25 7.74 3.89 2.35
C MET A 25 6.60 2.97 1.86
N GLN A 26 6.18 2.01 2.69
CA GLN A 26 5.09 1.11 2.33
C GLN A 26 3.73 1.81 2.27
N ALA A 27 3.48 2.80 3.14
CA ALA A 27 2.28 3.62 3.09
C ALA A 27 2.17 4.36 1.74
N ARG A 28 3.26 4.97 1.28
CA ARG A 28 3.31 5.64 -0.02
C ARG A 28 3.08 4.66 -1.18
N ARG A 29 3.77 3.52 -1.18
CA ARG A 29 3.59 2.48 -2.22
C ARG A 29 2.14 1.98 -2.28
N PHE A 30 1.55 1.74 -1.12
CA PHE A 30 0.15 1.34 -1.02
C PHE A 30 -0.78 2.39 -1.63
N GLU A 31 -0.57 3.67 -1.31
CA GLU A 31 -1.37 4.78 -1.85
C GLU A 31 -1.18 4.93 -3.37
N ASP A 32 0.04 4.79 -3.88
CA ASP A 32 0.32 4.82 -5.33
C ASP A 32 -0.43 3.71 -6.08
N VAL A 33 -0.39 2.48 -5.56
CA VAL A 33 -1.10 1.33 -6.16
C VAL A 33 -2.61 1.45 -6.03
N LEU A 34 -3.09 2.01 -4.91
CA LEU A 34 -4.50 2.29 -4.71
C LEU A 34 -5.00 3.32 -5.73
N ASN A 35 -4.24 4.38 -5.98
CA ASN A 35 -4.59 5.38 -6.99
C ASN A 35 -4.65 4.75 -8.39
N GLU A 36 -3.68 3.89 -8.75
CA GLU A 36 -3.72 3.16 -10.03
C GLU A 36 -4.96 2.23 -10.12
N TRP A 37 -5.34 1.58 -9.02
CA TRP A 37 -6.57 0.77 -8.96
C TRP A 37 -7.82 1.62 -9.16
N LEU A 38 -7.93 2.76 -8.47
CA LEU A 38 -9.07 3.67 -8.58
C LEU A 38 -9.19 4.25 -9.99
N ASP A 39 -8.07 4.62 -10.60
CA ASP A 39 -8.02 5.07 -11.98
C ASP A 39 -8.47 3.96 -12.94
N ALA A 40 -7.99 2.73 -12.77
CA ALA A 40 -8.42 1.59 -13.57
C ALA A 40 -9.91 1.25 -13.40
N GLU A 41 -10.45 1.37 -12.18
CA GLU A 41 -11.88 1.21 -11.90
C GLU A 41 -12.71 2.31 -12.57
N TYR A 42 -12.27 3.56 -12.48
CA TYR A 42 -12.91 4.70 -13.12
C TYR A 42 -12.99 4.46 -14.63
N ASP A 43 -11.87 4.11 -15.24
CA ASP A 43 -11.74 3.84 -16.68
C ASP A 43 -12.64 2.66 -17.10
N THR A 44 -12.71 1.61 -16.28
CA THR A 44 -13.57 0.43 -16.52
C THR A 44 -15.05 0.76 -16.41
N LYS A 45 -15.46 1.50 -15.36
CA LYS A 45 -16.85 1.96 -15.16
C LYS A 45 -17.28 2.89 -16.28
N HIS A 46 -16.39 3.78 -16.72
CA HIS A 46 -16.61 4.68 -17.84
C HIS A 46 -16.85 3.91 -19.15
N ARG A 47 -16.00 2.92 -19.48
CA ARG A 47 -16.19 2.06 -20.65
C ARG A 47 -17.49 1.25 -20.59
N HIS A 48 -17.85 0.73 -19.42
CA HIS A 48 -19.09 -0.02 -19.26
C HIS A 48 -20.32 0.85 -19.48
N ARG A 49 -20.33 2.07 -18.90
CA ARG A 49 -21.43 3.03 -19.04
C ARG A 49 -21.57 3.61 -20.43
N ASN A 50 -20.48 3.73 -21.18
CA ASN A 50 -20.45 4.30 -22.54
C ASN A 50 -20.31 3.22 -23.63
N SER A 51 -20.72 1.98 -23.32
CA SER A 51 -20.68 0.86 -24.28
C SER A 51 -21.95 0.75 -25.13
N GLY A 52 -22.98 1.54 -24.82
CA GLY A 52 -24.13 1.77 -25.66
C GLY A 52 -23.90 2.87 -26.70
N ASP A 53 -24.92 3.02 -27.55
CA ASP A 53 -24.90 3.90 -28.73
C ASP A 53 -26.09 4.86 -28.74
N ASP A 54 -26.61 5.17 -27.55
CA ASP A 54 -27.67 6.17 -27.41
C ASP A 54 -27.11 7.61 -27.38
N ASP A 55 -27.99 8.58 -27.61
CA ASP A 55 -27.62 9.99 -27.71
C ASP A 55 -27.12 10.57 -26.37
N ILE A 56 -27.51 9.96 -25.25
CA ILE A 56 -27.08 10.38 -23.91
C ILE A 56 -25.62 9.96 -23.69
N GLU A 57 -25.28 8.72 -24.01
CA GLU A 57 -23.93 8.18 -23.94
C GLU A 57 -23.00 8.84 -24.96
N ARG A 58 -23.50 9.19 -26.16
CA ARG A 58 -22.76 10.05 -27.12
C ARG A 58 -22.51 11.46 -26.56
N GLY A 59 -23.53 12.13 -26.05
CA GLY A 59 -23.40 13.48 -25.47
C GLY A 59 -22.46 13.53 -24.27
N TRP A 60 -22.46 12.49 -23.43
CA TRP A 60 -21.53 12.38 -22.30
C TRP A 60 -20.08 12.14 -22.73
N ARG A 61 -19.85 11.34 -23.79
CA ARG A 61 -18.50 11.22 -24.40
C ARG A 61 -18.01 12.60 -24.86
N ASP A 62 -18.85 13.31 -25.61
CA ASP A 62 -18.53 14.65 -26.13
C ASP A 62 -18.33 15.71 -25.03
N GLU A 63 -19.03 15.59 -23.89
CA GLU A 63 -18.91 16.53 -22.75
C GLU A 63 -17.72 16.22 -21.84
N THR A 64 -17.44 14.93 -21.60
CA THR A 64 -16.31 14.52 -20.74
C THR A 64 -14.98 14.74 -21.47
N ASP A 65 -14.95 14.55 -22.78
CA ASP A 65 -13.81 14.88 -23.64
C ASP A 65 -13.69 16.39 -23.93
N ARG A 66 -14.64 17.22 -23.48
CA ARG A 66 -14.64 18.66 -23.78
C ARG A 66 -13.54 19.43 -23.06
N ASN A 67 -13.10 18.91 -21.91
CA ASN A 67 -12.04 19.50 -21.07
C ASN A 67 -10.73 18.69 -21.08
N TYR A 68 -10.68 17.58 -21.83
CA TYR A 68 -9.48 16.79 -22.08
C TYR A 68 -9.18 16.82 -23.59
N ARG A 69 -7.96 16.45 -24.04
CA ARG A 69 -7.75 16.25 -25.49
C ARG A 69 -8.77 15.19 -25.99
N PRO A 70 -9.30 15.30 -27.22
CA PRO A 70 -10.32 14.38 -27.74
C PRO A 70 -9.95 12.92 -27.45
N TYR A 71 -10.91 12.09 -27.03
CA TYR A 71 -10.69 10.68 -26.70
C TYR A 71 -9.79 10.01 -27.75
N ASP A 72 -8.55 9.75 -27.36
CA ASP A 72 -7.62 9.03 -28.21
C ASP A 72 -7.88 7.53 -28.04
N SER A 73 -8.45 6.91 -29.07
CA SER A 73 -8.61 5.45 -29.15
C SER A 73 -7.30 4.66 -29.00
N ARG A 74 -6.14 5.33 -29.09
CA ARG A 74 -4.79 4.78 -28.87
C ARG A 74 -4.28 4.99 -27.44
N ARG A 75 -5.00 5.73 -26.59
CA ARG A 75 -4.61 5.91 -25.19
C ARG A 75 -4.56 4.54 -24.50
N PRO A 76 -3.56 4.28 -23.65
CA PRO A 76 -3.51 3.07 -22.86
C PRO A 76 -4.77 2.96 -22.02
N ILE A 77 -5.43 1.81 -22.12
CA ILE A 77 -6.63 1.53 -21.36
C ILE A 77 -6.19 0.98 -20.01
N ARG A 78 -6.52 1.67 -18.91
CA ARG A 78 -6.31 1.11 -17.57
C ARG A 78 -7.41 0.08 -17.30
N VAL A 79 -7.01 -1.09 -16.84
CA VAL A 79 -7.91 -2.21 -16.59
C VAL A 79 -7.65 -2.75 -15.20
N VAL A 80 -8.73 -2.98 -14.46
CA VAL A 80 -8.66 -3.67 -13.18
C VAL A 80 -8.22 -5.11 -13.44
N THR A 81 -6.97 -5.43 -13.09
CA THR A 81 -6.41 -6.77 -13.28
C THR A 81 -6.25 -7.50 -11.95
N VAL A 82 -6.20 -8.83 -12.02
CA VAL A 82 -5.83 -9.67 -10.85
C VAL A 82 -4.46 -9.27 -10.31
N ALA A 83 -3.50 -8.95 -11.18
CA ALA A 83 -2.16 -8.53 -10.76
C ALA A 83 -2.19 -7.25 -9.92
N LEU A 84 -2.99 -6.26 -10.34
CA LEU A 84 -3.14 -5.00 -9.59
C LEU A 84 -3.84 -5.23 -8.24
N ALA A 85 -4.84 -6.11 -8.19
CA ALA A 85 -5.50 -6.51 -6.94
C ALA A 85 -4.50 -7.17 -5.97
N MET A 86 -3.67 -8.09 -6.49
CA MET A 86 -2.64 -8.77 -5.70
C MET A 86 -1.59 -7.79 -5.19
N GLN A 87 -1.16 -6.83 -6.02
CA GLN A 87 -0.19 -5.82 -5.61
C GLN A 87 -0.75 -4.95 -4.47
N LEU A 88 -1.98 -4.46 -4.61
CA LEU A 88 -2.66 -3.67 -3.57
C LEU A 88 -2.72 -4.43 -2.24
N ALA A 89 -3.12 -5.71 -2.27
CA ALA A 89 -3.19 -6.56 -1.08
C ALA A 89 -1.80 -6.82 -0.45
N VAL A 90 -0.77 -6.99 -1.27
CA VAL A 90 0.61 -7.21 -0.81
C VAL A 90 1.19 -5.97 -0.15
N ASP A 91 1.06 -4.79 -0.77
CA ASP A 91 1.58 -3.54 -0.21
C ASP A 91 0.83 -3.19 1.10
N LEU A 92 -0.49 -3.41 1.19
CA LEU A 92 -1.22 -3.28 2.46
C LEU A 92 -0.68 -4.21 3.55
N ARG A 93 -0.40 -5.47 3.21
CA ARG A 93 0.12 -6.45 4.16
C ARG A 93 1.51 -6.06 4.67
N PHE A 94 2.39 -5.57 3.79
CA PHE A 94 3.70 -5.07 4.20
C PHE A 94 3.59 -3.83 5.10
N LEU A 95 2.69 -2.90 4.81
CA LEU A 95 2.40 -1.77 5.67
C LEU A 95 1.97 -2.23 7.08
N ILE A 96 1.04 -3.17 7.17
CA ILE A 96 0.56 -3.72 8.45
C ILE A 96 1.69 -4.35 9.26
N VAL A 97 2.56 -5.13 8.60
CA VAL A 97 3.74 -5.73 9.25
C VAL A 97 4.70 -4.65 9.76
N ALA A 98 5.02 -3.65 8.93
CA ALA A 98 5.91 -2.57 9.31
C ALA A 98 5.37 -1.76 10.51
N CYS A 99 4.09 -1.39 10.49
CA CYS A 99 3.41 -0.75 11.62
C CYS A 99 3.49 -1.59 12.90
N ASN A 100 3.37 -2.92 12.81
CA ASN A 100 3.48 -3.78 13.98
C ASN A 100 4.91 -3.84 14.57
N HIS A 101 5.94 -3.75 13.72
CA HIS A 101 7.32 -3.61 14.21
C HIS A 101 7.55 -2.27 14.93
N VAL A 102 7.01 -1.17 14.39
CA VAL A 102 7.01 0.14 15.07
C VAL A 102 6.31 0.04 16.43
N MET A 103 5.10 -0.53 16.49
CA MET A 103 4.38 -0.75 17.75
C MET A 103 5.18 -1.59 18.75
N THR A 104 5.96 -2.56 18.28
CA THR A 104 6.80 -3.40 19.14
C THR A 104 7.96 -2.63 19.75
N ALA A 105 8.60 -1.74 18.97
CA ALA A 105 9.63 -0.84 19.48
C ALA A 105 9.04 0.17 20.49
N LEU A 106 7.90 0.79 20.17
CA LEU A 106 7.22 1.75 21.04
C LEU A 106 6.82 1.14 22.39
N LYS A 107 6.57 -0.18 22.47
CA LYS A 107 6.30 -0.87 23.75
C LYS A 107 7.45 -0.75 24.76
N ARG A 108 8.66 -0.41 24.31
CA ARG A 108 9.85 -0.18 25.15
C ARG A 108 9.98 1.26 25.63
N ILE A 109 9.19 2.18 25.09
CA ILE A 109 9.11 3.57 25.59
C ILE A 109 8.13 3.63 26.77
N PRO A 110 8.40 4.46 27.81
CA PRO A 110 7.44 4.76 28.87
C PRO A 110 6.05 5.11 28.34
N ALA A 111 5.01 4.66 29.04
CA ALA A 111 3.63 4.72 28.54
C ALA A 111 3.11 6.15 28.33
N ASP A 112 3.59 7.11 29.12
CA ASP A 112 3.26 8.53 29.05
C ASP A 112 3.89 9.24 27.84
N ALA A 113 5.04 8.75 27.36
CA ALA A 113 5.73 9.25 26.18
C ALA A 113 5.36 8.49 24.88
N ARG A 114 4.54 7.44 24.97
CA ARG A 114 4.22 6.57 23.83
C ARG A 114 3.11 7.14 22.94
N PRO A 115 3.34 7.35 21.63
CA PRO A 115 2.29 7.71 20.70
C PRO A 115 1.26 6.59 20.55
N THR A 116 -0.02 6.94 20.65
CA THR A 116 -1.14 6.04 20.43
C THR A 116 -2.01 6.50 19.28
N MET A 117 -2.73 5.55 18.69
CA MET A 117 -3.65 5.74 17.58
C MET A 117 -4.86 4.81 17.80
N SER A 118 -6.07 5.31 17.56
CA SER A 118 -7.25 4.44 17.47
C SER A 118 -7.11 3.48 16.29
N GLY A 119 -7.45 2.20 16.50
CA GLY A 119 -7.27 1.15 15.50
C GLY A 119 -5.91 0.41 15.55
N GLN A 120 -5.03 0.71 16.51
CA GLN A 120 -3.80 -0.08 16.71
C GLN A 120 -4.07 -1.58 16.96
N GLU A 121 -5.16 -1.90 17.68
CA GLU A 121 -5.59 -3.29 17.88
C GLU A 121 -6.00 -3.93 16.55
N LEU A 122 -6.70 -3.20 15.68
CA LEU A 122 -7.08 -3.69 14.35
C LEU A 122 -5.84 -4.06 13.54
N LEU A 123 -4.83 -3.19 13.45
CA LEU A 123 -3.57 -3.49 12.75
C LEU A 123 -2.87 -4.75 13.31
N HIS A 124 -2.86 -4.91 14.63
CA HIS A 124 -2.26 -6.08 15.27
C HIS A 124 -3.02 -7.37 14.94
N LEU A 125 -4.36 -7.32 14.96
CA LEU A 125 -5.20 -8.47 14.60
C LEU A 125 -5.04 -8.84 13.12
N MET A 126 -5.02 -7.85 12.22
CA MET A 126 -4.82 -8.04 10.78
C MET A 126 -3.46 -8.68 10.48
N ARG A 127 -2.41 -8.25 11.19
CA ARG A 127 -1.07 -8.84 11.12
C ARG A 127 -1.10 -10.31 11.52
N ASN A 128 -1.70 -10.63 12.67
CA ASN A 128 -1.74 -12.00 13.17
C ASN A 128 -2.53 -12.93 12.23
N VAL A 129 -3.66 -12.48 11.68
CA VAL A 129 -4.40 -13.26 10.67
C VAL A 129 -3.58 -13.45 9.40
N SER A 130 -2.85 -12.41 8.96
CA SER A 130 -2.00 -12.52 7.78
C SER A 130 -0.89 -13.57 7.97
N GLU A 131 -0.22 -13.55 9.12
CA GLU A 131 0.87 -14.50 9.42
C GLU A 131 0.37 -15.94 9.68
N HIS A 132 -0.83 -16.08 10.25
CA HIS A 132 -1.44 -17.37 10.59
C HIS A 132 -2.62 -17.68 9.67
N TRP A 133 -2.45 -17.49 8.36
CA TRP A 133 -3.53 -17.62 7.36
C TRP A 133 -4.16 -19.03 7.33
N GLU A 134 -3.45 -20.06 7.81
CA GLU A 134 -3.96 -21.44 7.93
C GLU A 134 -4.91 -21.61 9.14
N GLU A 135 -4.88 -20.70 10.11
CA GLU A 135 -5.68 -20.73 11.33
C GLU A 135 -6.99 -19.95 11.16
N ALA A 136 -7.85 -20.39 10.24
CA ALA A 136 -9.12 -19.72 9.93
C ALA A 136 -10.04 -19.47 11.16
N ALA A 137 -9.89 -20.26 12.24
CA ALA A 137 -10.62 -20.12 13.50
C ALA A 137 -9.73 -19.67 14.68
N GLY A 138 -8.58 -19.05 14.40
CA GLY A 138 -7.65 -18.57 15.43
C GLY A 138 -8.25 -17.43 16.29
N PRO A 139 -7.64 -17.13 17.46
CA PRO A 139 -8.14 -16.08 18.36
C PRO A 139 -8.21 -14.69 17.70
N SER A 140 -7.24 -14.36 16.83
CA SER A 140 -7.25 -13.08 16.11
C SER A 140 -8.30 -13.02 15.00
N ALA A 141 -8.52 -14.11 14.26
CA ALA A 141 -9.59 -14.21 13.26
C ALA A 141 -10.97 -14.10 13.92
N THR A 142 -11.15 -14.75 15.08
CA THR A 142 -12.39 -14.69 15.87
C THR A 142 -12.67 -13.27 16.37
N LYS A 143 -11.66 -12.57 16.88
CA LYS A 143 -11.80 -11.17 17.32
C LYS A 143 -12.13 -10.22 16.18
N LEU A 144 -11.54 -10.40 15.00
CA LEU A 144 -11.88 -9.61 13.81
C LEU A 144 -13.31 -9.86 13.35
N ALA A 145 -13.74 -11.12 13.33
CA ALA A 145 -15.12 -11.48 12.98
C ALA A 145 -16.14 -10.87 13.97
N LEU A 146 -15.83 -10.85 15.28
CA LEU A 146 -16.67 -10.22 16.30
C LEU A 146 -16.70 -8.69 16.19
N ALA A 147 -15.61 -8.07 15.76
CA ALA A 147 -15.56 -6.63 15.46
C ALA A 147 -16.39 -6.26 14.21
N ASN A 148 -16.81 -7.27 13.43
CA ASN A 148 -17.51 -7.10 12.16
C ASN A 148 -16.75 -6.15 11.21
N VAL A 149 -15.42 -6.27 11.22
CA VAL A 149 -14.51 -5.53 10.35
C VAL A 149 -13.96 -6.49 9.30
N ASP A 150 -14.21 -6.19 8.03
CA ASP A 150 -13.53 -6.85 6.94
C ASP A 150 -12.10 -6.31 6.80
N HIS A 151 -11.16 -7.10 7.32
CA HIS A 151 -9.72 -6.85 7.27
C HIS A 151 -9.10 -6.94 5.87
N THR A 152 -9.87 -7.36 4.87
CA THR A 152 -9.44 -7.36 3.46
C THR A 152 -10.01 -6.18 2.68
N THR A 153 -10.94 -5.44 3.27
CA THR A 153 -11.56 -4.30 2.62
C THR A 153 -10.74 -3.03 2.79
N ILE A 154 -10.50 -2.37 1.67
CA ILE A 154 -10.01 -0.99 1.61
C ILE A 154 -11.20 -0.15 1.19
N THR A 155 -11.58 0.83 2.00
CA THR A 155 -12.62 1.78 1.62
C THR A 155 -12.00 3.10 1.21
N PHE A 156 -12.58 3.72 0.19
CA PHE A 156 -12.15 5.02 -0.33
C PHE A 156 -13.34 5.95 -0.42
N SER A 157 -13.17 7.17 0.09
CA SER A 157 -14.17 8.22 0.02
C SER A 157 -13.50 9.57 -0.14
N GLY A 158 -13.89 10.32 -1.17
CA GLY A 158 -13.28 11.62 -1.49
C GLY A 158 -11.81 11.48 -1.84
N ASN A 159 -10.93 12.00 -0.98
CA ASN A 159 -9.47 11.95 -1.12
C ASN A 159 -8.79 11.13 -0.02
N GLN A 160 -9.54 10.26 0.67
CA GLN A 160 -9.04 9.51 1.83
C GLN A 160 -9.23 8.01 1.64
N ALA A 161 -8.13 7.27 1.74
CA ALA A 161 -8.12 5.82 1.88
C ALA A 161 -8.23 5.40 3.34
N TRP A 162 -8.94 4.29 3.59
CA TRP A 162 -9.16 3.70 4.90
C TRP A 162 -8.81 2.21 4.88
N ILE A 163 -8.06 1.77 5.89
CA ILE A 163 -7.77 0.36 6.14
C ILE A 163 -8.91 -0.23 6.96
N GLY A 164 -9.55 -1.28 6.43
CA GLY A 164 -10.75 -1.88 6.99
C GLY A 164 -12.03 -1.15 6.57
N ASP A 165 -13.15 -1.61 7.12
CA ASP A 165 -14.47 -1.03 6.94
C ASP A 165 -15.13 -0.65 8.28
N GLY A 166 -16.28 0.03 8.19
CA GLY A 166 -17.08 0.39 9.35
C GLY A 166 -16.50 1.52 10.21
N ARG A 167 -16.90 1.54 11.49
CA ARG A 167 -16.60 2.64 12.43
C ARG A 167 -15.14 2.65 12.91
N ASP A 168 -14.47 1.51 12.86
CA ASP A 168 -13.12 1.32 13.36
C ASP A 168 -12.06 1.34 12.24
N ALA A 169 -12.47 1.65 11.01
CA ALA A 169 -11.57 1.82 9.88
C ALA A 169 -10.53 2.92 10.18
N ILE A 170 -9.31 2.71 9.71
CA ILE A 170 -8.16 3.56 9.99
C ILE A 170 -7.86 4.39 8.74
N PRO A 171 -8.00 5.73 8.79
CA PRO A 171 -7.64 6.55 7.64
C PRO A 171 -6.12 6.57 7.49
N MET A 172 -5.62 6.49 6.26
CA MET A 172 -4.18 6.58 5.97
C MET A 172 -3.53 7.85 6.53
N SER A 173 -4.23 8.97 6.56
CA SER A 173 -3.73 10.22 7.18
C SER A 173 -3.39 10.02 8.66
N ARG A 174 -4.19 9.24 9.40
CA ARG A 174 -3.89 8.90 10.80
C ARG A 174 -2.68 7.97 10.91
N VAL A 175 -2.48 7.07 9.95
CA VAL A 175 -1.27 6.23 9.90
C VAL A 175 -0.04 7.12 9.71
N HIS A 176 -0.07 8.05 8.76
CA HIS A 176 1.01 9.02 8.54
C HIS A 176 1.31 9.85 9.79
N ASP A 177 0.29 10.48 10.39
CA ASP A 177 0.45 11.27 11.63
C ASP A 177 0.98 10.45 12.81
N TRP A 178 0.57 9.18 12.90
CA TRP A 178 1.04 8.28 13.94
C TRP A 178 2.50 7.88 13.70
N LEU A 179 2.92 7.62 12.47
CA LEU A 179 4.30 7.31 12.13
C LEU A 179 5.23 8.49 12.42
N GLU A 180 4.80 9.73 12.16
CA GLU A 180 5.57 10.93 12.50
C GLU A 180 5.83 11.02 14.02
N ARG A 181 4.77 10.98 14.81
CA ARG A 181 4.89 11.01 16.28
C ARG A 181 5.68 9.83 16.82
N SER A 182 5.57 8.66 16.18
CA SER A 182 6.34 7.47 16.53
C SER A 182 7.83 7.68 16.31
N ARG A 183 8.23 8.32 15.21
CA ARG A 183 9.61 8.73 14.97
C ARG A 183 10.09 9.67 16.07
N GLU A 184 9.36 10.76 16.32
CA GLU A 184 9.71 11.77 17.33
C GLU A 184 9.94 11.13 18.71
N ALA A 185 9.06 10.21 19.12
CA ALA A 185 9.18 9.51 20.40
C ALA A 185 10.42 8.60 20.46
N LEU A 186 10.73 7.88 19.36
CA LEU A 186 11.91 7.01 19.28
C LEU A 186 13.21 7.82 19.27
N VAL A 187 13.25 8.94 18.54
CA VAL A 187 14.39 9.88 18.54
C VAL A 187 14.60 10.45 19.94
N ALA A 188 13.54 10.89 20.60
CA ALA A 188 13.62 11.41 21.97
C ALA A 188 14.13 10.35 22.96
N ALA A 189 13.70 9.09 22.81
CA ALA A 189 14.18 7.99 23.65
C ALA A 189 15.69 7.72 23.45
N LEU A 190 16.15 7.70 22.20
CA LEU A 190 17.57 7.52 21.86
C LEU A 190 18.43 8.68 22.35
N ALA A 191 17.98 9.92 22.13
CA ALA A 191 18.65 11.13 22.63
C ALA A 191 18.73 11.13 24.17
N GLY A 192 17.65 10.72 24.86
CA GLY A 192 17.63 10.57 26.32
C GLY A 192 18.61 9.51 26.85
N ALA A 193 18.97 8.51 26.02
CA ALA A 193 20.00 7.51 26.30
C ALA A 193 21.41 7.94 25.87
N GLY A 194 21.58 9.16 25.34
CA GLY A 194 22.87 9.71 24.93
C GLY A 194 23.31 9.34 23.53
N HIS A 195 22.40 8.83 22.69
CA HIS A 195 22.65 8.57 21.28
C HIS A 195 22.29 9.79 20.42
N ASP A 196 23.14 10.09 19.43
CA ASP A 196 22.81 11.06 18.38
C ASP A 196 22.14 10.33 17.23
N VAL A 197 21.00 10.83 16.77
CA VAL A 197 20.24 10.19 15.68
C VAL A 197 20.55 10.94 14.38
N PRO A 198 21.14 10.26 13.38
CA PRO A 198 21.41 10.84 12.06
C PRO A 198 20.17 11.53 11.47
N ASP A 199 20.40 12.60 10.72
CA ASP A 199 19.32 13.17 9.91
C ASP A 199 18.84 12.09 8.94
N GLU A 200 17.53 11.98 8.77
CA GLU A 200 16.97 10.96 7.88
C GLU A 200 17.39 11.15 6.41
N THR A 201 17.93 12.33 6.03
CA THR A 201 18.51 12.66 4.72
C THR A 201 19.92 12.17 4.50
N GLU A 202 20.61 11.76 5.57
CA GLU A 202 21.99 11.31 5.49
C GLU A 202 22.09 9.92 4.86
N SER A 203 23.15 9.74 4.08
CA SER A 203 23.45 8.45 3.47
C SER A 203 24.07 7.51 4.49
N ASN A 204 23.74 6.22 4.36
CA ASN A 204 24.41 5.17 5.14
C ASN A 204 25.84 4.88 4.63
N TYR A 205 26.28 5.54 3.55
CA TYR A 205 27.61 5.38 2.97
C TYR A 205 28.48 6.61 3.24
N ALA A 206 29.61 6.39 3.91
CA ALA A 206 30.56 7.45 4.23
C ALA A 206 31.05 8.19 2.97
N GLY A 207 31.01 9.53 2.99
CA GLY A 207 31.43 10.39 1.90
C GLY A 207 30.39 10.58 0.79
N ASP A 208 29.27 9.85 0.80
CA ASP A 208 28.20 10.01 -0.18
C ASP A 208 27.49 11.37 -0.01
N ASP A 209 27.36 11.82 1.24
CA ASP A 209 26.78 13.12 1.55
C ASP A 209 27.64 14.32 1.12
N GLU A 210 28.93 14.10 0.89
CA GLU A 210 29.90 15.12 0.48
C GLU A 210 29.93 15.33 -1.05
N LEU A 211 29.26 14.47 -1.81
CA LEU A 211 29.17 14.59 -3.27
C LEU A 211 28.16 15.69 -3.66
N GLU A 212 28.50 16.46 -4.69
CA GLU A 212 27.57 17.39 -5.35
C GLU A 212 26.51 16.61 -6.12
N TRP A 213 25.49 16.14 -5.39
CA TRP A 213 24.29 15.57 -5.97
C TRP A 213 23.34 16.68 -6.46
N PRO A 214 22.48 16.41 -7.46
CA PRO A 214 21.31 17.25 -7.72
C PRO A 214 20.51 17.48 -6.42
N LEU A 215 19.91 18.66 -6.26
CA LEU A 215 19.13 19.03 -5.05
C LEU A 215 18.05 17.99 -4.70
N ASP A 216 17.54 17.29 -5.70
CA ASP A 216 16.60 16.20 -5.56
C ASP A 216 17.33 14.89 -5.22
N ARG A 217 17.81 14.77 -3.98
CA ARG A 217 18.17 13.46 -3.43
C ARG A 217 16.90 12.63 -3.29
N LEU A 218 16.60 11.86 -4.33
CA LEU A 218 15.48 10.92 -4.35
C LEU A 218 15.80 9.77 -3.41
N ARG A 219 15.47 9.90 -2.12
CA ARG A 219 15.69 8.82 -1.14
C ARG A 219 15.08 7.51 -1.64
N TYR A 220 13.85 7.56 -2.16
CA TYR A 220 13.11 6.41 -2.66
C TYR A 220 12.01 6.84 -3.64
N HIS A 221 12.32 7.05 -4.92
CA HIS A 221 11.27 7.09 -5.96
C HIS A 221 11.22 5.74 -6.67
N TRP A 222 10.40 4.83 -6.15
CA TRP A 222 9.92 3.66 -6.88
C TRP A 222 8.64 4.00 -7.65
N ALA A 223 8.58 5.17 -8.28
CA ALA A 223 7.68 5.25 -9.42
C ALA A 223 8.35 4.42 -10.52
N LEU A 224 7.64 3.41 -11.06
CA LEU A 224 7.84 3.10 -12.47
C LEU A 224 7.76 4.46 -13.18
N PRO A 225 8.75 4.86 -13.99
CA PRO A 225 8.72 6.15 -14.66
C PRO A 225 7.32 6.36 -15.22
N HIS A 226 6.60 7.35 -14.68
CA HIS A 226 5.36 7.74 -15.29
C HIS A 226 5.79 8.45 -16.55
N ILE A 227 5.90 7.69 -17.64
CA ILE A 227 6.13 8.26 -18.96
C ILE A 227 4.87 9.06 -19.22
N GLU A 228 4.98 10.38 -19.11
CA GLU A 228 3.92 11.28 -19.54
C GLU A 228 3.52 10.88 -20.95
N LEU A 229 2.22 10.92 -21.27
CA LEU A 229 1.71 10.41 -22.56
C LEU A 229 2.44 11.05 -23.76
N GLU A 230 3.01 12.23 -23.55
CA GLU A 230 3.76 13.06 -24.50
C GLU A 230 5.22 12.60 -24.68
N GLU A 231 5.78 11.87 -23.71
CA GLU A 231 7.09 11.22 -23.75
C GLU A 231 7.03 9.79 -24.32
N TRP A 232 5.83 9.26 -24.56
CA TRP A 232 5.64 7.99 -25.23
C TRP A 232 5.96 8.14 -26.73
N ASP A 233 7.23 7.93 -27.08
CA ASP A 233 7.63 7.83 -28.49
C ASP A 233 7.02 6.54 -29.08
N GLY A 234 5.90 6.68 -29.79
CA GLY A 234 5.14 5.58 -30.40
C GLY A 234 5.90 4.77 -31.46
N ALA A 235 7.21 4.99 -31.63
CA ALA A 235 7.99 4.51 -32.75
C ALA A 235 8.72 3.18 -32.55
N ARG A 236 8.82 2.58 -31.35
CA ARG A 236 9.59 1.32 -31.19
C ARG A 236 9.02 0.34 -30.17
N PHE A 237 8.05 -0.45 -30.60
CA PHE A 237 8.01 -1.83 -30.08
C PHE A 237 9.22 -2.59 -30.66
N PRO A 238 10.01 -3.30 -29.84
CA PRO A 238 11.06 -4.16 -30.37
C PRO A 238 10.43 -5.20 -31.31
N PRO A 239 10.95 -5.39 -32.53
CA PRO A 239 10.46 -6.44 -33.41
C PRO A 239 10.71 -7.79 -32.74
N GLY A 240 9.64 -8.46 -32.29
CA GLY A 240 9.72 -9.74 -31.59
C GLY A 240 8.96 -9.81 -30.26
N ALA A 241 8.27 -8.75 -29.82
CA ALA A 241 7.35 -8.87 -28.69
C ALA A 241 6.29 -9.95 -28.99
N PRO A 242 6.20 -11.03 -28.19
CA PRO A 242 5.30 -12.13 -28.47
C PRO A 242 3.85 -11.65 -28.51
N ASN A 243 3.10 -12.09 -29.53
CA ASN A 243 1.68 -11.84 -29.65
C ASN A 243 0.93 -12.71 -28.61
N TRP A 244 0.78 -12.19 -27.39
CA TRP A 244 0.00 -12.85 -26.34
C TRP A 244 -1.50 -12.73 -26.64
N SER A 245 -2.03 -13.62 -27.49
CA SER A 245 -3.47 -13.73 -27.66
C SER A 245 -4.09 -14.36 -26.39
N ALA A 246 -4.62 -13.51 -25.51
CA ALA A 246 -5.19 -13.81 -24.20
C ALA A 246 -6.52 -14.60 -24.24
N ARG A 247 -6.58 -15.75 -24.94
CA ARG A 247 -7.82 -16.52 -25.10
C ARG A 247 -7.89 -17.86 -24.35
N LYS A 248 -6.89 -18.26 -23.56
CA LYS A 248 -6.91 -19.60 -22.92
C LYS A 248 -6.79 -19.67 -21.38
N GLN A 249 -6.63 -18.58 -20.65
CA GLN A 249 -6.46 -18.66 -19.18
C GLN A 249 -7.71 -18.36 -18.34
N ILE A 250 -8.80 -17.84 -18.92
CA ILE A 250 -10.01 -17.49 -18.16
C ILE A 250 -10.86 -18.73 -17.76
N GLY A 251 -10.71 -19.86 -18.46
CA GLY A 251 -11.48 -21.08 -18.16
C GLY A 251 -11.05 -21.81 -16.89
N TRP A 252 -9.77 -21.76 -16.54
CA TRP A 252 -9.23 -22.53 -15.42
C TRP A 252 -9.49 -21.88 -14.06
N LEU A 253 -9.46 -20.54 -13.98
CA LEU A 253 -9.66 -19.79 -12.73
C LEU A 253 -11.12 -19.75 -12.27
N ARG A 254 -12.10 -19.90 -13.17
CA ARG A 254 -13.52 -20.00 -12.77
C ARG A 254 -13.83 -21.31 -12.03
N ALA A 255 -13.13 -22.41 -12.34
CA ALA A 255 -13.37 -23.71 -11.72
C ALA A 255 -12.87 -23.78 -10.26
N GLN A 256 -11.92 -22.92 -9.86
CA GLN A 256 -11.44 -22.84 -8.48
C GLN A 256 -12.28 -21.88 -7.60
N ALA A 257 -12.92 -20.86 -8.21
CA ALA A 257 -13.72 -19.88 -7.47
C ALA A 257 -15.15 -20.38 -7.14
N SER A 258 -15.71 -21.28 -7.94
CA SER A 258 -16.97 -21.95 -7.63
C SER A 258 -16.69 -23.33 -7.07
N GLY A 259 -16.66 -23.48 -5.74
CA GLY A 259 -16.47 -24.76 -5.04
C GLY A 259 -17.52 -25.83 -5.38
N ALA A 260 -17.50 -26.36 -6.60
CA ALA A 260 -18.23 -27.52 -7.03
C ALA A 260 -17.34 -28.74 -6.76
N THR A 261 -17.57 -29.38 -5.61
CA THR A 261 -17.12 -30.76 -5.39
C THR A 261 -17.73 -31.63 -6.47
N HIS A 262 -16.91 -32.08 -7.42
CA HIS A 262 -17.23 -33.24 -8.24
C HIS A 262 -17.18 -34.48 -7.34
N THR A 263 -18.34 -34.89 -6.82
CA THR A 263 -18.60 -36.30 -6.54
C THR A 263 -18.96 -36.98 -7.86
N ASN A 264 -18.33 -38.13 -8.10
CA ASN A 264 -18.54 -39.04 -9.24
C ASN A 264 -20.02 -39.33 -9.52
#